data_AF-A0A6P5GS47-F1
#
_entry.id   AF-A0A6P5GS47-F1
#
_cell.length_a   1.000
_cell.length_b   1.000
_cell.length_c   1.000
_cell.angle_alpha   90.00
_cell.angle_beta   90.00
_cell.angle_gamma   90.00
#
_symmetry.space_group_name_H-M   'P 1'
#
loop_
_entity.id
_entity.type
_entity.pdbx_description
1 polymer ?
#
loop_
_entity_poly.entity_id
_entity_poly.type
_entity_poly.pdbx_seq_one_letter_code
_entity_poly.pdbx_strand_id
1 'polypeptide(L)'
;MLRWCCLIWTQILFGGMRGIYDVEHFIKSLRYDVRIVRSLPEISSNGKTKKMKSYQIRPPRDAPLSWYTTFALEMMKQHGAIYLTPFSHRLAEEIDNPELQRLRCRVNYHALRFKPHIMQISSEIVNKLRAQGHFMSIHLRFEMDMLAFAGCIDIFTPEEQKILIKYRKENFAEKELVYRERRLIGKCPLTPEEVGLILRSMGFDNSTRIYLASGELFGGERFMKPFREMFPHLENHSSVGPEKLEENARGLAGSAVDYMVCLLSDIFVPTYDGPSNFANNLMGHRLYYGFRTIIQPDRKALAPIFVDREEGRGSGFEERVRQVMYRTNFGGPHKRVRPESFYTNSWPECFCQPESKNPKDKCPPENVVEVLGSQLQSEESEGSEEGKDANQAAATGRAEEEGST
;
A
#
# COMPACT_ATOMS: atom_id res chain seq x y z
N MET A 1 -23.87 21.94 1.64
CA MET A 1 -24.15 21.44 0.26
C MET A 1 -23.32 20.20 -0.10
N LEU A 2 -22.92 19.37 0.88
CA LEU A 2 -22.26 18.06 0.73
C LEU A 2 -22.86 17.05 1.74
N ARG A 3 -24.18 17.16 1.99
CA ARG A 3 -24.94 16.28 2.90
C ARG A 3 -25.54 15.06 2.20
N TRP A 4 -25.16 14.82 0.94
CA TRP A 4 -25.79 13.80 0.12
C TRP A 4 -24.98 12.51 0.18
N CYS A 5 -25.63 11.49 0.72
CA CYS A 5 -25.19 10.10 0.79
C CYS A 5 -24.40 9.71 -0.46
N CYS A 6 -23.08 9.67 -0.36
CA CYS A 6 -22.34 8.69 -1.14
C CYS A 6 -22.72 7.32 -0.56
N LEU A 7 -23.83 6.76 -1.03
CA LEU A 7 -23.99 5.32 -1.17
C LEU A 7 -23.04 4.81 -2.28
N ILE A 8 -21.79 5.24 -2.23
CA ILE A 8 -20.68 4.51 -2.81
C ILE A 8 -20.29 3.63 -1.64
N TRP A 9 -20.73 2.37 -1.55
CA TRP A 9 -20.18 1.32 -0.66
C TRP A 9 -21.00 0.02 -0.67
N THR A 10 -21.82 -0.23 -1.71
CA THR A 10 -22.58 -1.50 -1.82
C THR A 10 -21.73 -2.75 -2.03
N GLN A 11 -20.42 -2.62 -2.25
CA GLN A 11 -19.51 -3.76 -2.38
C GLN A 11 -18.38 -3.80 -1.35
N ILE A 12 -18.26 -2.80 -0.49
CA ILE A 12 -17.24 -2.83 0.58
C ILE A 12 -17.57 -3.84 1.68
N LEU A 13 -18.74 -4.43 1.55
CA LEU A 13 -19.25 -5.46 2.42
C LEU A 13 -19.09 -6.87 1.85
N PHE A 14 -18.57 -7.03 0.62
CA PHE A 14 -18.25 -8.34 0.04
C PHE A 14 -16.74 -8.60 0.14
N GLY A 15 -16.35 -9.32 1.19
CA GLY A 15 -15.09 -10.05 1.33
C GLY A 15 -13.86 -9.22 1.72
N GLY A 16 -13.39 -8.34 0.83
CA GLY A 16 -12.02 -7.79 0.92
C GLY A 16 -11.80 -6.79 2.06
N MET A 17 -12.66 -5.75 2.15
CA MET A 17 -12.44 -4.68 3.13
C MET A 17 -12.71 -5.12 4.56
N ARG A 18 -13.79 -5.85 4.82
CA ARG A 18 -14.07 -6.40 6.16
C ARG A 18 -13.03 -7.41 6.62
N GLY A 19 -12.32 -8.05 5.69
CA GLY A 19 -11.26 -9.01 6.02
C GLY A 19 -10.05 -8.33 6.66
N ILE A 20 -9.67 -7.17 6.13
CA ILE A 20 -8.35 -6.55 6.35
C ILE A 20 -8.42 -5.23 7.13
N TYR A 21 -9.47 -4.42 6.93
CA TYR A 21 -9.59 -3.09 7.50
C TYR A 21 -10.52 -3.04 8.70
N ASP A 22 -10.26 -2.10 9.61
CA ASP A 22 -11.15 -1.75 10.71
C ASP A 22 -12.30 -0.88 10.20
N VAL A 23 -13.43 -1.53 9.90
CA VAL A 23 -14.62 -0.88 9.37
C VAL A 23 -15.29 0.03 10.41
N GLU A 24 -15.20 -0.30 11.69
CA GLU A 24 -15.81 0.51 12.75
C GLU A 24 -15.05 1.81 12.95
N HIS A 25 -13.71 1.73 13.00
CA HIS A 25 -12.85 2.91 13.00
C HIS A 25 -13.09 3.79 11.77
N PHE A 26 -13.23 3.17 10.58
CA PHE A 26 -13.50 3.90 9.34
C PHE A 26 -14.81 4.70 9.41
N ILE A 27 -15.91 4.05 9.83
CA ILE A 27 -17.23 4.71 9.98
C ILE A 27 -17.17 5.82 11.03
N LYS A 28 -16.54 5.54 12.18
CA LYS A 28 -16.40 6.50 13.29
C LYS A 28 -15.59 7.73 12.87
N SER A 29 -14.50 7.52 12.12
CA SER A 29 -13.58 8.59 11.68
C SER A 29 -14.20 9.56 10.69
N LEU A 30 -15.16 9.08 9.87
CA LEU A 30 -15.78 9.86 8.80
C LEU A 30 -17.20 10.33 9.11
N ARG A 31 -17.71 10.08 10.33
CA ARG A 31 -19.11 10.32 10.73
C ARG A 31 -19.60 11.75 10.52
N TYR A 32 -18.70 12.73 10.55
CA TYR A 32 -19.02 14.15 10.36
C TYR A 32 -18.84 14.61 8.90
N ASP A 33 -18.15 13.83 8.07
CA ASP A 33 -17.88 14.14 6.67
C ASP A 33 -18.91 13.49 5.75
N VAL A 34 -19.21 12.21 5.98
CA VAL A 34 -20.12 11.42 5.16
C VAL A 34 -20.87 10.39 6.01
N ARG A 35 -22.16 10.23 5.74
CA ARG A 35 -22.97 9.17 6.36
C ARG A 35 -22.65 7.83 5.70
N ILE A 36 -22.00 6.95 6.43
CA ILE A 36 -21.67 5.58 5.98
C ILE A 36 -22.65 4.60 6.63
N VAL A 37 -23.19 3.68 5.83
CA VAL A 37 -24.13 2.65 6.29
C VAL A 37 -23.63 1.26 5.92
N ARG A 38 -23.92 0.27 6.78
CA ARG A 38 -23.50 -1.13 6.60
C ARG A 38 -24.41 -1.94 5.65
N SER A 39 -25.50 -1.37 5.17
CA SER A 39 -26.39 -1.99 4.20
C SER A 39 -27.29 -0.92 3.58
N LEU A 40 -27.77 -1.19 2.37
CA LEU A 40 -28.84 -0.39 1.80
C LEU A 40 -30.13 -0.55 2.63
N PRO A 41 -30.93 0.52 2.76
CA PRO A 41 -32.20 0.43 3.46
C PRO A 41 -33.14 -0.55 2.75
N GLU A 42 -33.92 -1.27 3.55
CA GLU A 42 -35.01 -2.10 3.06
C GLU A 42 -36.25 -1.22 2.85
N ILE A 43 -36.89 -1.36 1.70
CA ILE A 43 -38.10 -0.59 1.37
C ILE A 43 -39.30 -1.51 1.62
N SER A 44 -40.17 -1.15 2.56
CA SER A 44 -41.45 -1.81 2.76
C SER A 44 -42.53 -1.16 1.88
N SER A 45 -43.14 -1.92 1.00
CA SER A 45 -44.32 -1.50 0.23
C SER A 45 -45.37 -2.61 0.28
N ASN A 46 -46.61 -2.28 0.65
CA ASN A 46 -47.74 -3.21 0.77
C ASN A 46 -47.43 -4.47 1.60
N GLY A 47 -46.81 -4.31 2.77
CA GLY A 47 -46.48 -5.44 3.67
C GLY A 47 -45.37 -6.37 3.17
N LYS A 48 -44.75 -6.08 2.01
CA LYS A 48 -43.61 -6.83 1.48
C LYS A 48 -42.33 -5.99 1.58
N THR A 49 -41.34 -6.55 2.26
CA THR A 49 -40.01 -5.96 2.38
C THR A 49 -39.20 -6.29 1.13
N LYS A 50 -38.73 -5.27 0.41
CA LYS A 50 -37.87 -5.43 -0.77
C LYS A 50 -36.51 -4.79 -0.52
N LYS A 51 -35.44 -5.56 -0.74
CA LYS A 51 -34.07 -5.03 -0.75
C LYS A 51 -33.91 -4.05 -1.91
N MET A 52 -33.47 -2.83 -1.62
CA MET A 52 -33.13 -1.85 -2.65
C MET A 52 -32.03 -2.41 -3.54
N LYS A 53 -32.21 -2.34 -4.86
CA LYS A 53 -31.20 -2.74 -5.85
C LYS A 53 -30.45 -1.50 -6.32
N SER A 54 -29.13 -1.58 -6.37
CA SER A 54 -28.29 -0.51 -6.93
C SER A 54 -28.24 -0.58 -8.46
N TYR A 55 -28.29 0.57 -9.12
CA TYR A 55 -28.06 0.70 -10.55
C TYR A 55 -26.57 0.86 -10.86
N GLN A 56 -26.03 -0.01 -11.70
CA GLN A 56 -24.60 -0.02 -11.99
C GLN A 56 -24.24 1.06 -13.02
N ILE A 57 -23.26 1.89 -12.69
CA ILE A 57 -22.70 2.89 -13.62
C ILE A 57 -21.18 2.80 -13.66
N ARG A 58 -20.60 3.21 -14.80
CA ARG A 58 -19.16 3.13 -15.06
C ARG A 58 -18.55 4.53 -15.15
N PRO A 59 -17.86 5.02 -14.10
CA PRO A 59 -17.15 6.29 -14.18
C PRO A 59 -16.07 6.24 -15.27
N PRO A 60 -15.88 7.33 -16.02
CA PRO A 60 -14.73 7.46 -16.91
C PRO A 60 -13.42 7.42 -16.11
N ARG A 61 -12.29 7.16 -16.79
CA ARG A 61 -10.97 7.34 -16.17
C ARG A 61 -10.78 8.82 -15.85
N ASP A 62 -10.24 9.12 -14.67
CA ASP A 62 -10.01 10.48 -14.18
C ASP A 62 -11.26 11.38 -14.29
N ALA A 63 -12.42 10.81 -13.90
CA ALA A 63 -13.71 11.46 -13.89
C ALA A 63 -13.67 12.79 -13.09
N PRO A 64 -14.05 13.91 -13.72
CA PRO A 64 -14.08 15.20 -13.04
C PRO A 64 -15.19 15.23 -11.98
N LEU A 65 -15.10 16.14 -11.02
CA LEU A 65 -16.15 16.36 -10.02
C LEU A 65 -17.53 16.58 -10.63
N SER A 66 -17.58 17.31 -11.76
CA SER A 66 -18.82 17.59 -12.48
C SER A 66 -19.57 16.31 -12.88
N TRP A 67 -18.87 15.22 -13.23
CA TRP A 67 -19.49 13.95 -13.57
C TRP A 67 -20.27 13.36 -12.38
N TYR A 68 -19.72 13.47 -11.17
CA TYR A 68 -20.37 12.99 -9.95
C TYR A 68 -21.56 13.87 -9.56
N THR A 69 -21.43 15.19 -9.68
CA THR A 69 -22.49 16.14 -9.31
C THR A 69 -23.59 16.29 -10.37
N THR A 70 -23.41 15.72 -11.56
CA THR A 70 -24.39 15.73 -12.65
C THR A 70 -24.91 14.33 -12.94
N PHE A 71 -24.20 13.57 -13.79
CA PHE A 71 -24.63 12.27 -14.27
C PHE A 71 -24.86 11.27 -13.13
N ALA A 72 -23.88 11.09 -12.22
CA ALA A 72 -24.02 10.11 -11.15
C ALA A 72 -25.14 10.50 -10.16
N LEU A 73 -25.27 11.79 -9.84
CA LEU A 73 -26.34 12.29 -8.99
C LEU A 73 -27.72 12.08 -9.63
N GLU A 74 -27.85 12.31 -10.93
CA GLU A 74 -29.10 12.09 -11.66
C GLU A 74 -29.48 10.60 -11.65
N MET A 75 -28.53 9.72 -11.91
CA MET A 75 -28.76 8.26 -11.82
C MET A 75 -29.14 7.84 -10.40
N MET A 76 -28.54 8.44 -9.37
CA MET A 76 -28.90 8.17 -7.97
C MET A 76 -30.32 8.64 -7.64
N LYS A 77 -30.76 9.79 -8.14
CA LYS A 77 -32.14 10.27 -7.95
C LYS A 77 -33.16 9.37 -8.64
N GLN A 78 -32.85 8.90 -9.85
CA GLN A 78 -33.74 8.04 -10.63
C GLN A 78 -33.85 6.63 -10.05
N HIS A 79 -32.75 6.04 -9.57
CA HIS A 79 -32.71 4.64 -9.14
C HIS A 79 -32.66 4.44 -7.61
N GLY A 80 -32.54 5.52 -6.83
CA GLY A 80 -32.41 5.51 -5.37
C GLY A 80 -31.00 5.14 -4.88
N ALA A 81 -30.36 4.15 -5.50
CA ALA A 81 -28.98 3.76 -5.22
C ALA A 81 -28.22 3.46 -6.51
N ILE A 82 -26.94 3.83 -6.55
CA ILE A 82 -26.02 3.52 -7.64
C ILE A 82 -24.87 2.66 -7.13
N TYR A 83 -24.25 1.92 -8.05
CA TYR A 83 -23.05 1.13 -7.80
C TYR A 83 -22.00 1.49 -8.86
N LEU A 84 -20.87 2.04 -8.40
CA LEU A 84 -19.78 2.45 -9.28
C LEU A 84 -18.89 1.24 -9.58
N THR A 85 -18.66 0.95 -10.86
CA THR A 85 -17.79 -0.15 -11.30
C THR A 85 -16.85 0.31 -12.43
N PRO A 86 -15.62 -0.22 -12.56
CA PRO A 86 -14.97 -1.15 -11.64
C PRO A 86 -14.57 -0.48 -10.31
N PHE A 87 -14.25 -1.30 -9.32
CA PHE A 87 -13.65 -0.85 -8.06
C PHE A 87 -12.21 -0.37 -8.33
N SER A 88 -12.06 0.89 -8.73
CA SER A 88 -10.77 1.53 -8.98
C SER A 88 -10.84 3.00 -8.61
N HIS A 89 -9.68 3.64 -8.42
CA HIS A 89 -9.62 5.09 -8.39
C HIS A 89 -10.12 5.60 -9.76
N ARG A 90 -11.17 6.40 -9.74
CA ARG A 90 -11.78 6.99 -10.94
C ARG A 90 -11.93 8.49 -10.85
N LEU A 91 -11.80 9.06 -9.65
CA LEU A 91 -11.82 10.49 -9.45
C LEU A 91 -10.56 11.11 -10.08
N ALA A 92 -10.71 12.26 -10.73
CA ALA A 92 -9.58 13.01 -11.28
C ALA A 92 -8.48 13.23 -10.22
N GLU A 93 -7.22 13.11 -10.64
CA GLU A 93 -6.06 13.27 -9.76
C GLU A 93 -5.98 14.69 -9.17
N GLU A 94 -6.21 15.69 -10.02
CA GLU A 94 -6.16 17.10 -9.69
C GLU A 94 -7.57 17.65 -9.45
N ILE A 95 -7.80 18.14 -8.24
CA ILE A 95 -9.10 18.65 -7.80
C ILE A 95 -8.91 20.02 -7.15
N ASP A 96 -9.57 21.03 -7.71
CA ASP A 96 -9.59 22.40 -7.18
C ASP A 96 -10.69 22.58 -6.10
N ASN A 97 -10.72 21.67 -5.13
CA ASN A 97 -11.63 21.74 -3.99
C ASN A 97 -10.88 21.33 -2.71
N PRO A 98 -10.48 22.29 -1.87
CA PRO A 98 -9.68 22.02 -0.67
C PRO A 98 -10.34 21.06 0.32
N GLU A 99 -11.67 21.14 0.48
CA GLU A 99 -12.40 20.27 1.42
C GLU A 99 -12.41 18.81 0.93
N LEU A 100 -12.55 18.59 -0.38
CA LEU A 100 -12.47 17.26 -0.97
C LEU A 100 -11.04 16.70 -0.92
N GLN A 101 -10.02 17.54 -1.12
CA GLN A 101 -8.63 17.13 -0.95
C GLN A 101 -8.35 16.75 0.51
N ARG A 102 -8.79 17.56 1.48
CA ARG A 102 -8.70 17.22 2.92
C ARG A 102 -9.40 15.90 3.24
N LEU A 103 -10.57 15.66 2.66
CA LEU A 103 -11.28 14.40 2.83
C LEU A 103 -10.51 13.22 2.23
N ARG A 104 -9.89 13.36 1.04
CA ARG A 104 -9.01 12.33 0.45
C ARG A 104 -7.85 11.99 1.39
N CYS A 105 -7.19 13.00 1.95
CA CYS A 105 -6.11 12.81 2.93
C CYS A 105 -6.60 12.07 4.18
N ARG A 106 -7.72 12.52 4.75
CA ARG A 106 -8.33 11.90 5.93
C ARG A 106 -8.70 10.44 5.69
N VAL A 107 -9.34 10.16 4.56
CA VAL A 107 -9.72 8.79 4.18
C VAL A 107 -8.48 7.92 4.05
N ASN A 108 -7.48 8.35 3.28
CA ASN A 108 -6.31 7.55 2.95
C ASN A 108 -5.39 7.27 4.14
N TYR A 109 -5.16 8.25 5.00
CA TYR A 109 -4.10 8.17 6.02
C TYR A 109 -4.60 8.07 7.47
N HIS A 110 -5.88 8.38 7.73
CA HIS A 110 -6.43 8.34 9.09
C HIS A 110 -7.59 7.36 9.26
N ALA A 111 -8.57 7.37 8.34
CA ALA A 111 -9.76 6.55 8.46
C ALA A 111 -9.52 5.11 8.00
N LEU A 112 -8.72 4.91 6.94
CA LEU A 112 -8.39 3.59 6.42
C LEU A 112 -7.26 2.97 7.25
N ARG A 113 -7.62 2.22 8.30
CA ARG A 113 -6.69 1.47 9.15
C ARG A 113 -6.89 -0.03 9.00
N PHE A 114 -5.81 -0.79 9.06
CA PHE A 114 -5.90 -2.25 9.15
C PHE A 114 -6.49 -2.67 10.49
N LYS A 115 -7.00 -3.90 10.55
CA LYS A 115 -7.52 -4.47 11.80
C LYS A 115 -6.45 -4.50 12.89
N PRO A 116 -6.85 -4.39 14.18
CA PRO A 116 -5.92 -4.39 15.31
C PRO A 116 -4.91 -5.55 15.29
N HIS A 117 -5.35 -6.78 15.00
CA HIS A 117 -4.44 -7.93 14.95
C HIS A 117 -3.36 -7.82 13.85
N ILE A 118 -3.67 -7.22 12.69
CA ILE A 118 -2.69 -6.99 11.61
C ILE A 118 -1.68 -5.96 12.07
N MET A 119 -2.14 -4.88 12.71
CA MET A 119 -1.29 -3.83 13.26
C MET A 119 -0.35 -4.38 14.34
N GLN A 120 -0.88 -5.21 15.25
CA GLN A 120 -0.11 -5.87 16.30
C GLN A 120 1.00 -6.76 15.72
N ILE A 121 0.66 -7.67 14.81
CA ILE A 121 1.63 -8.57 14.16
C ILE A 121 2.71 -7.75 13.44
N SER A 122 2.31 -6.69 12.74
CA SER A 122 3.24 -5.82 12.02
C SER A 122 4.20 -5.11 12.97
N SER A 123 3.70 -4.62 14.12
CA SER A 123 4.50 -3.97 15.16
C SER A 123 5.50 -4.96 15.78
N GLU A 124 5.06 -6.18 16.10
CA GLU A 124 5.94 -7.24 16.63
C GLU A 124 7.09 -7.57 15.67
N ILE A 125 6.80 -7.72 14.37
CA ILE A 125 7.81 -7.93 13.33
C ILE A 125 8.80 -6.76 13.27
N VAL A 126 8.29 -5.53 13.21
CA VAL A 126 9.14 -4.32 13.13
C VAL A 126 10.02 -4.19 14.37
N ASN A 127 9.48 -4.42 15.57
CA ASN A 127 10.22 -4.36 16.81
C ASN A 127 11.32 -5.43 16.87
N LYS A 128 11.02 -6.65 16.44
CA LYS A 128 12.01 -7.74 16.35
C LYS A 128 13.15 -7.40 15.37
N LEU A 129 12.82 -6.87 14.19
CA LEU A 129 13.83 -6.48 13.20
C LEU A 129 14.68 -5.31 13.71
N ARG A 130 14.06 -4.27 14.28
CA ARG A 130 14.78 -3.11 14.84
C ARG A 130 15.65 -3.43 16.03
N ALA A 131 15.25 -4.39 16.87
CA ALA A 131 16.08 -4.87 17.98
C ALA A 131 17.42 -5.45 17.50
N GLN A 132 17.50 -5.91 16.25
CA GLN A 132 18.72 -6.40 15.63
C GLN A 132 19.50 -5.30 14.88
N GLY A 133 18.95 -4.10 14.76
CA GLY A 133 19.54 -2.96 14.06
C GLY A 133 18.63 -2.39 12.97
N HIS A 134 19.15 -1.41 12.23
CA HIS A 134 18.42 -0.85 11.08
C HIS A 134 18.16 -1.89 10.01
N PHE A 135 17.01 -1.78 9.35
CA PHE A 135 16.61 -2.67 8.28
C PHE A 135 15.92 -1.91 7.14
N MET A 136 16.14 -2.40 5.93
CA MET A 136 15.40 -1.94 4.75
C MET A 136 14.31 -2.93 4.41
N SER A 137 13.28 -2.46 3.72
CA SER A 137 12.29 -3.32 3.10
C SER A 137 12.27 -3.17 1.59
N ILE A 138 12.09 -4.28 0.88
CA ILE A 138 12.03 -4.33 -0.58
C ILE A 138 10.67 -4.89 -0.97
N HIS A 139 9.93 -4.16 -1.79
CA HIS A 139 8.74 -4.69 -2.45
C HIS A 139 9.11 -5.20 -3.84
N LEU A 140 9.28 -6.52 -3.93
CA LEU A 140 9.75 -7.21 -5.12
C LEU A 140 8.56 -7.73 -5.95
N ARG A 141 8.19 -6.97 -6.98
CA ARG A 141 7.06 -7.29 -7.87
C ARG A 141 7.53 -8.09 -9.09
N PHE A 142 7.76 -9.38 -8.89
CA PHE A 142 8.26 -10.32 -9.92
C PHE A 142 7.37 -11.58 -10.07
N GLU A 143 6.06 -11.39 -9.93
CA GLU A 143 5.05 -12.45 -10.04
C GLU A 143 4.55 -12.61 -11.48
N MET A 144 3.94 -13.77 -11.76
CA MET A 144 3.50 -14.18 -13.10
C MET A 144 2.61 -13.14 -13.79
N ASP A 145 1.64 -12.58 -13.08
CA ASP A 145 0.69 -11.60 -13.63
C ASP A 145 1.38 -10.31 -14.06
N MET A 146 2.35 -9.84 -13.27
CA MET A 146 3.13 -8.65 -13.56
C MET A 146 4.04 -8.85 -14.77
N LEU A 147 4.74 -9.99 -14.81
CA LEU A 147 5.67 -10.31 -15.90
C LEU A 147 4.91 -10.51 -17.22
N ALA A 148 3.78 -11.20 -17.19
CA ALA A 148 2.88 -11.37 -18.33
C ALA A 148 2.28 -10.04 -18.80
N PHE A 149 1.91 -9.14 -17.87
CA PHE A 149 1.42 -7.80 -18.20
C PHE A 149 2.52 -6.95 -18.86
N ALA A 150 3.73 -6.96 -18.30
CA ALA A 150 4.87 -6.18 -18.79
C ALA A 150 5.39 -6.67 -20.15
N GLY A 151 5.21 -7.97 -20.45
CA GLY A 151 5.70 -8.62 -21.67
C GLY A 151 7.21 -8.80 -21.68
N CYS A 152 7.82 -8.94 -20.51
CA CYS A 152 9.26 -9.04 -20.38
C CYS A 152 9.69 -10.51 -20.21
N ILE A 153 9.56 -11.29 -21.28
CA ILE A 153 9.60 -12.77 -21.20
C ILE A 153 10.94 -13.41 -21.61
N ASP A 154 11.82 -12.68 -22.31
CA ASP A 154 13.03 -13.24 -22.93
C ASP A 154 14.06 -13.77 -21.91
N ILE A 155 13.99 -13.35 -20.66
CA ILE A 155 14.85 -13.81 -19.55
C ILE A 155 14.46 -15.19 -18.98
N PHE A 156 13.32 -15.73 -19.43
CA PHE A 156 12.76 -17.00 -18.98
C PHE A 156 13.08 -18.13 -19.93
N THR A 157 13.00 -19.39 -19.46
CA THR A 157 13.20 -20.56 -20.32
C THR A 157 12.07 -20.68 -21.35
N PRO A 158 12.26 -21.42 -22.46
CA PRO A 158 11.19 -21.62 -23.46
C PRO A 158 9.88 -22.17 -22.86
N GLU A 159 9.96 -23.00 -21.82
CA GLU A 159 8.81 -23.55 -21.09
C GLU A 159 8.10 -22.47 -20.28
N GLU A 160 8.85 -21.67 -19.51
CA GLU A 160 8.32 -20.57 -18.71
C GLU A 160 7.72 -19.45 -19.59
N GLN A 161 8.35 -19.17 -20.74
CA GLN A 161 7.83 -18.22 -21.72
C GLN A 161 6.45 -18.65 -22.23
N LYS A 162 6.24 -19.93 -22.53
CA LYS A 162 4.92 -20.45 -22.94
C LYS A 162 3.85 -20.22 -21.88
N ILE A 163 4.19 -20.37 -20.59
CA ILE A 163 3.28 -20.10 -19.48
C ILE A 163 2.89 -18.62 -19.44
N LEU A 164 3.87 -17.72 -19.50
CA LEU A 164 3.62 -16.27 -19.47
C LEU A 164 2.80 -15.79 -20.68
N ILE A 165 3.11 -16.30 -21.87
CA ILE A 165 2.37 -15.98 -23.11
C ILE A 165 0.93 -16.45 -23.00
N LYS A 166 0.70 -17.68 -22.52
CA LYS A 166 -0.64 -18.23 -22.31
C LYS A 166 -1.42 -17.39 -21.30
N TYR A 167 -0.85 -17.13 -20.13
CA TYR A 167 -1.47 -16.32 -19.09
C TYR A 167 -1.83 -14.93 -19.61
N ARG A 168 -0.94 -14.31 -20.41
CA ARG A 168 -1.20 -13.00 -21.00
C ARG A 168 -2.42 -13.02 -21.92
N LYS A 169 -2.49 -13.98 -22.82
CA LYS A 169 -3.58 -14.12 -23.80
C LYS A 169 -4.94 -14.29 -23.12
N GLU A 170 -4.97 -14.96 -21.97
CA GLU A 170 -6.18 -15.22 -21.21
C GLU A 170 -6.64 -14.02 -20.36
N ASN A 171 -5.72 -13.17 -19.89
CA ASN A 171 -6.02 -12.15 -18.87
C ASN A 171 -5.89 -10.69 -19.34
N PHE A 172 -5.19 -10.43 -20.45
CA PHE A 172 -4.91 -9.07 -20.91
C PHE A 172 -5.30 -8.87 -22.38
N ALA A 173 -5.58 -7.61 -22.73
CA ALA A 173 -5.83 -7.23 -24.10
C ALA A 173 -4.62 -7.54 -25.00
N GLU A 174 -4.92 -7.98 -26.22
CA GLU A 174 -3.92 -8.26 -27.23
C GLU A 174 -3.09 -7.01 -27.53
N LYS A 175 -1.77 -7.18 -27.48
CA LYS A 175 -0.80 -6.11 -27.68
C LYS A 175 0.54 -6.71 -28.05
N GLU A 176 1.17 -6.16 -29.08
CA GLU A 176 2.54 -6.47 -29.46
C GLU A 176 3.51 -5.88 -28.42
N LEU A 177 4.35 -6.74 -27.83
CA LEU A 177 5.31 -6.36 -26.80
C LEU A 177 6.67 -6.95 -27.17
N VAL A 178 7.62 -6.07 -27.50
CA VAL A 178 9.02 -6.43 -27.75
C VAL A 178 9.82 -6.22 -26.47
N TYR A 179 10.40 -7.29 -25.92
CA TYR A 179 11.14 -7.27 -24.65
C TYR A 179 12.19 -6.16 -24.58
N ARG A 180 13.06 -6.06 -25.58
CA ARG A 180 14.18 -5.11 -25.57
C ARG A 180 13.70 -3.66 -25.51
N GLU A 181 12.71 -3.31 -26.32
CA GLU A 181 12.07 -1.98 -26.28
C GLU A 181 11.40 -1.72 -24.93
N ARG A 182 10.74 -2.75 -24.38
CA ARG A 182 10.01 -2.65 -23.12
C ARG A 182 10.92 -2.38 -21.94
N ARG A 183 12.09 -3.02 -21.93
CA ARG A 183 13.17 -2.86 -20.97
C ARG A 183 13.82 -1.49 -21.08
N LEU A 184 14.20 -1.07 -22.28
CA LEU A 184 14.86 0.22 -22.51
C LEU A 184 14.00 1.44 -22.11
N ILE A 185 12.68 1.32 -22.14
CA ILE A 185 11.79 2.38 -21.62
C ILE A 185 11.32 2.14 -20.17
N GLY A 186 11.97 1.22 -19.45
CA GLY A 186 11.79 1.00 -18.01
C GLY A 186 10.47 0.36 -17.60
N LYS A 187 9.78 -0.40 -18.47
CA LYS A 187 8.53 -1.11 -18.06
C LYS A 187 8.75 -2.54 -17.60
N CYS A 188 9.94 -3.11 -17.74
CA CYS A 188 10.24 -4.42 -17.19
C CYS A 188 10.53 -4.33 -15.69
N PRO A 189 9.96 -5.23 -14.86
CA PRO A 189 10.41 -5.40 -13.48
C PRO A 189 11.91 -5.70 -13.42
N LEU A 190 12.56 -5.22 -12.36
CA LEU A 190 13.93 -5.59 -12.07
C LEU A 190 13.96 -7.04 -11.58
N THR A 191 14.96 -7.81 -12.02
CA THR A 191 15.20 -9.14 -11.44
C THR A 191 15.76 -9.00 -10.02
N PRO A 192 15.64 -10.02 -9.16
CA PRO A 192 16.25 -9.96 -7.83
C PRO A 192 17.77 -9.73 -7.89
N GLU A 193 18.47 -10.34 -8.84
CA GLU A 193 19.90 -10.08 -9.07
C GLU A 193 20.18 -8.61 -9.38
N GLU A 194 19.40 -7.99 -10.28
CA GLU A 194 19.56 -6.56 -10.62
C GLU A 194 19.34 -5.66 -9.40
N VAL A 195 18.33 -5.96 -8.60
CA VAL A 195 18.08 -5.24 -7.34
C VAL A 195 19.28 -5.36 -6.42
N GLY A 196 19.84 -6.55 -6.27
CA GLY A 196 21.03 -6.76 -5.44
C GLY A 196 22.26 -6.01 -5.95
N LEU A 197 22.50 -6.02 -7.26
CA LEU A 197 23.60 -5.28 -7.90
C LEU A 197 23.46 -3.76 -7.72
N ILE A 198 22.23 -3.23 -7.76
CA ILE A 198 21.96 -1.82 -7.49
C ILE A 198 22.33 -1.48 -6.04
N LEU A 199 21.86 -2.28 -5.08
CA LEU A 199 22.13 -2.06 -3.67
C LEU A 199 23.64 -2.15 -3.35
N ARG A 200 24.34 -3.14 -3.91
CA ARG A 200 25.81 -3.24 -3.79
C ARG A 200 26.52 -2.01 -4.33
N SER A 201 26.11 -1.52 -5.51
CA SER A 201 26.70 -0.32 -6.13
C SER A 201 26.49 0.94 -5.28
N MET A 202 25.39 0.99 -4.52
CA MET A 202 25.08 2.06 -3.56
C MET A 202 25.82 1.93 -2.22
N GLY A 203 26.57 0.86 -1.99
CA GLY A 203 27.37 0.64 -0.79
C GLY A 203 26.72 -0.23 0.29
N PHE A 204 25.56 -0.84 0.02
CA PHE A 204 25.02 -1.87 0.90
C PHE A 204 25.83 -3.15 0.75
N ASP A 205 26.01 -3.90 1.84
CA ASP A 205 26.77 -5.14 1.86
C ASP A 205 25.98 -6.31 2.46
N ASN A 206 26.64 -7.45 2.66
CA ASN A 206 26.00 -8.67 3.17
C ASN A 206 25.54 -8.55 4.64
N SER A 207 25.91 -7.50 5.37
CA SER A 207 25.42 -7.23 6.73
C SER A 207 24.06 -6.54 6.73
N THR A 208 23.60 -6.04 5.57
CA THR A 208 22.33 -5.36 5.41
C THR A 208 21.16 -6.30 5.72
N ARG A 209 20.30 -5.90 6.66
CA ARG A 209 19.07 -6.61 6.99
C ARG A 209 17.94 -6.18 6.07
N ILE A 210 17.32 -7.16 5.42
CA ILE A 210 16.31 -6.92 4.39
C ILE A 210 15.02 -7.66 4.76
N TYR A 211 13.93 -6.91 4.84
CA TYR A 211 12.58 -7.45 4.82
C TYR A 211 12.05 -7.50 3.39
N LEU A 212 11.68 -8.68 2.89
CA LEU A 212 11.19 -8.88 1.53
C LEU A 212 9.67 -9.02 1.53
N ALA A 213 8.99 -8.03 0.93
CA ALA A 213 7.58 -8.09 0.60
C ALA A 213 7.42 -8.52 -0.86
N SER A 214 6.98 -9.76 -1.09
CA SER A 214 6.77 -10.29 -2.43
C SER A 214 5.67 -11.35 -2.43
N GLY A 215 4.92 -11.43 -3.53
CA GLY A 215 4.12 -12.61 -3.82
C GLY A 215 4.98 -13.80 -4.25
N GLU A 216 4.33 -14.80 -4.85
CA GLU A 216 5.02 -15.94 -5.43
C GLU A 216 5.86 -15.49 -6.64
N LEU A 217 7.18 -15.61 -6.50
CA LEU A 217 8.13 -15.17 -7.52
C LEU A 217 8.20 -16.16 -8.68
N PHE A 218 7.93 -15.69 -9.90
CA PHE A 218 7.96 -16.55 -11.07
C PHE A 218 9.42 -16.89 -11.44
N GLY A 219 9.71 -18.19 -11.62
CA GLY A 219 11.06 -18.73 -11.75
C GLY A 219 11.78 -19.02 -10.42
N GLY A 220 11.17 -18.66 -9.29
CA GLY A 220 11.56 -19.09 -7.94
C GLY A 220 13.04 -18.94 -7.60
N GLU A 221 13.64 -20.02 -7.09
CA GLU A 221 15.02 -20.04 -6.58
C GLU A 221 16.08 -19.70 -7.64
N ARG A 222 15.80 -19.90 -8.94
CA ARG A 222 16.73 -19.50 -10.02
C ARG A 222 17.05 -18.00 -9.95
N PHE A 223 16.05 -17.18 -9.66
CA PHE A 223 16.21 -15.74 -9.54
C PHE A 223 16.55 -15.28 -8.12
N MET A 224 16.07 -15.98 -7.09
CA MET A 224 16.32 -15.58 -5.69
C MET A 224 17.72 -15.96 -5.19
N LYS A 225 18.33 -17.03 -5.70
CA LYS A 225 19.64 -17.50 -5.24
C LYS A 225 20.74 -16.43 -5.31
N PRO A 226 20.98 -15.74 -6.45
CA PRO A 226 22.01 -14.69 -6.53
C PRO A 226 21.75 -13.54 -5.56
N PHE A 227 20.49 -13.17 -5.35
CA PHE A 227 20.13 -12.11 -4.42
C PHE A 227 20.44 -12.50 -2.96
N ARG A 228 20.10 -13.73 -2.57
CA ARG A 228 20.37 -14.25 -1.21
C ARG A 228 21.86 -14.44 -0.94
N GLU A 229 22.65 -14.79 -1.95
CA GLU A 229 24.11 -14.83 -1.84
C GLU A 229 24.71 -13.43 -1.60
N MET A 230 24.14 -12.39 -2.23
CA MET A 230 24.54 -11.00 -1.96
C MET A 230 24.09 -10.50 -0.59
N PHE A 231 22.89 -10.88 -0.14
CA PHE A 231 22.23 -10.42 1.07
C PHE A 231 21.64 -11.60 1.87
N PRO A 232 22.43 -12.21 2.78
CA PRO A 232 22.00 -13.41 3.51
C PRO A 232 20.98 -13.13 4.63
N HIS A 233 20.91 -11.90 5.14
CA HIS A 233 19.96 -11.51 6.20
C HIS A 233 18.60 -11.08 5.61
N LEU A 234 17.89 -12.07 5.07
CA LEU A 234 16.63 -11.88 4.35
C LEU A 234 15.46 -12.50 5.12
N GLU A 235 14.50 -11.66 5.51
CA GLU A 235 13.32 -12.05 6.29
C GLU A 235 12.02 -11.63 5.58
N ASN A 236 10.89 -12.24 5.92
CA ASN A 236 9.54 -11.86 5.46
C ASN A 236 8.50 -12.19 6.54
N HIS A 237 7.22 -11.83 6.34
CA HIS A 237 6.18 -12.08 7.36
C HIS A 237 6.06 -13.56 7.77
N SER A 238 6.45 -14.50 6.91
CA SER A 238 6.39 -15.94 7.21
C SER A 238 7.58 -16.43 8.04
N SER A 239 8.74 -15.77 7.92
CA SER A 239 9.96 -16.15 8.68
C SER A 239 10.08 -15.46 10.03
N VAL A 240 9.58 -14.22 10.14
CA VAL A 240 9.66 -13.44 11.39
C VAL A 240 8.33 -13.23 12.10
N GLY A 241 7.20 -13.48 11.44
CA GLY A 241 5.88 -13.35 12.03
C GLY A 241 5.56 -14.45 13.05
N PRO A 242 4.60 -14.21 13.95
CA PRO A 242 4.11 -15.24 14.85
C PRO A 242 3.41 -16.36 14.05
N GLU A 243 3.51 -17.61 14.52
CA GLU A 243 2.79 -18.78 13.95
C GLU A 243 1.27 -18.56 13.86
N LYS A 244 0.75 -17.56 14.59
CA LYS A 244 -0.65 -17.12 14.67
C LYS A 244 -1.24 -16.52 13.38
N LEU A 245 -0.50 -16.48 12.26
CA LEU A 245 -1.12 -16.35 10.94
C LEU A 245 -1.82 -17.67 10.56
N GLU A 246 -2.72 -18.15 11.42
CA GLU A 246 -3.48 -19.39 11.24
C GLU A 246 -4.38 -19.32 10.00
N GLU A 247 -4.66 -20.52 9.48
CA GLU A 247 -5.14 -20.93 8.15
C GLU A 247 -6.32 -20.18 7.51
N ASN A 248 -6.99 -19.24 8.20
CA ASN A 248 -8.11 -18.46 7.66
C ASN A 248 -7.71 -17.15 6.95
N ALA A 249 -6.42 -16.80 6.96
CA ALA A 249 -5.92 -15.49 6.51
C ALA A 249 -4.89 -15.54 5.36
N ARG A 250 -4.74 -16.68 4.68
CA ARG A 250 -3.81 -16.83 3.53
C ARG A 250 -4.19 -15.86 2.40
N GLY A 251 -3.22 -15.04 1.99
CA GLY A 251 -3.29 -14.12 0.85
C GLY A 251 -3.28 -12.64 1.26
N LEU A 252 -4.42 -12.13 1.74
CA LEU A 252 -4.63 -10.69 1.91
C LEU A 252 -4.11 -10.11 3.23
N ALA A 253 -4.13 -10.87 4.33
CA ALA A 253 -3.63 -10.38 5.61
C ALA A 253 -2.10 -10.27 5.62
N GLY A 254 -1.40 -11.25 5.02
CA GLY A 254 0.06 -11.20 4.84
C GLY A 254 0.49 -9.97 4.04
N SER A 255 -0.22 -9.65 2.96
CA SER A 255 0.03 -8.42 2.18
C SER A 255 -0.18 -7.13 3.01
N ALA A 256 -1.14 -7.13 3.94
CA ALA A 256 -1.37 -5.99 4.82
C ALA A 256 -0.26 -5.86 5.88
N VAL A 257 0.25 -6.98 6.41
CA VAL A 257 1.44 -7.02 7.27
C VAL A 257 2.66 -6.49 6.51
N ASP A 258 2.90 -7.00 5.30
CA ASP A 258 3.99 -6.53 4.43
C ASP A 258 3.91 -5.02 4.19
N TYR A 259 2.71 -4.49 3.95
CA TYR A 259 2.49 -3.05 3.79
C TYR A 259 2.92 -2.27 5.03
N MET A 260 2.52 -2.71 6.22
CA MET A 260 2.87 -2.01 7.47
C MET A 260 4.36 -2.13 7.82
N VAL A 261 4.96 -3.31 7.65
CA VAL A 261 6.40 -3.47 7.87
C VAL A 261 7.19 -2.58 6.91
N CYS A 262 6.77 -2.50 5.65
CA CYS A 262 7.41 -1.61 4.68
C CYS A 262 7.12 -0.12 4.91
N LEU A 263 6.01 0.24 5.55
CA LEU A 263 5.74 1.62 5.96
C LEU A 263 6.68 2.05 7.08
N LEU A 264 7.00 1.14 7.98
CA LEU A 264 7.77 1.40 9.18
C LEU A 264 9.27 1.15 9.03
N SER A 265 9.74 0.47 7.99
CA SER A 265 11.16 0.26 7.70
C SER A 265 11.95 1.57 7.57
N ASP A 266 13.25 1.52 7.83
CA ASP A 266 14.13 2.69 7.74
C ASP A 266 14.26 3.16 6.27
N ILE A 267 14.39 2.20 5.36
CA ILE A 267 14.48 2.42 3.90
C ILE A 267 13.48 1.53 3.20
N PHE A 268 12.71 2.08 2.27
CA PHE A 268 11.84 1.30 1.39
C PHE A 268 12.35 1.32 -0.07
N VAL A 269 12.37 0.15 -0.72
CA VAL A 269 12.80 -0.01 -2.12
C VAL A 269 11.69 -0.68 -2.94
N PRO A 270 10.95 0.07 -3.77
CA PRO A 270 10.04 -0.53 -4.75
C PRO A 270 10.80 -0.98 -5.99
N THR A 271 10.68 -2.25 -6.39
CA THR A 271 11.36 -2.76 -7.60
C THR A 271 10.55 -2.56 -8.88
N TYR A 272 9.29 -2.14 -8.74
CA TYR A 272 8.38 -1.87 -9.84
C TYR A 272 7.35 -0.80 -9.47
N ASP A 273 7.37 0.31 -10.21
CA ASP A 273 6.47 1.47 -10.08
C ASP A 273 5.48 1.57 -11.27
N GLY A 274 5.21 0.47 -11.97
CA GLY A 274 4.10 0.43 -12.94
C GLY A 274 2.74 0.42 -12.23
N PRO A 275 1.70 -0.29 -12.73
CA PRO A 275 0.38 -0.33 -12.07
C PRO A 275 0.39 -1.18 -10.77
N SER A 276 1.34 -0.93 -9.87
CA SER A 276 1.42 -1.53 -8.53
C SER A 276 0.76 -0.60 -7.52
N ASN A 277 -0.48 -0.92 -7.13
CA ASN A 277 -1.18 -0.17 -6.08
C ASN A 277 -0.42 -0.23 -4.75
N PHE A 278 0.29 -1.34 -4.46
CA PHE A 278 1.04 -1.51 -3.22
C PHE A 278 2.15 -0.46 -3.10
N ALA A 279 3.08 -0.45 -4.07
CA ALA A 279 4.24 0.45 -4.03
C ALA A 279 3.79 1.92 -4.07
N ASN A 280 2.85 2.25 -4.96
CA ASN A 280 2.36 3.63 -5.11
C ASN A 280 1.70 4.14 -3.83
N ASN A 281 0.78 3.38 -3.24
CA ASN A 281 0.12 3.80 -2.00
C ASN A 281 1.11 3.87 -0.83
N LEU A 282 2.08 2.96 -0.78
CA LEU A 282 3.05 2.91 0.30
C LEU A 282 4.03 4.09 0.22
N MET A 283 4.47 4.47 -0.98
CA MET A 283 5.30 5.67 -1.18
C MET A 283 4.57 6.94 -0.71
N GLY A 284 3.30 7.11 -1.09
CA GLY A 284 2.51 8.24 -0.62
C GLY A 284 2.25 8.22 0.88
N HIS A 285 2.13 7.04 1.48
CA HIS A 285 1.96 6.89 2.93
C HIS A 285 3.25 7.19 3.69
N ARG A 286 4.41 6.75 3.19
CA ARG A 286 5.73 7.10 3.73
C ARG A 286 6.03 8.60 3.59
N LEU A 287 5.60 9.23 2.49
CA LEU A 287 5.65 10.68 2.32
C LEU A 287 4.83 11.37 3.41
N TYR A 288 3.59 10.92 3.61
CA TYR A 288 2.67 11.46 4.63
C TYR A 288 3.19 11.28 6.06
N TYR A 289 3.79 10.13 6.38
CA TYR A 289 4.39 9.82 7.69
C TYR A 289 5.83 10.35 7.84
N GLY A 290 6.05 11.62 7.48
CA GLY A 290 7.30 12.32 7.76
C GLY A 290 8.40 12.07 6.74
N PHE A 291 8.07 12.00 5.44
CA PHE A 291 9.06 11.95 4.35
C PHE A 291 10.08 10.81 4.51
N ARG A 292 9.60 9.62 4.89
CA ARG A 292 10.50 8.49 5.17
C ARG A 292 11.27 8.08 3.91
N THR A 293 12.52 7.67 4.10
CA THR A 293 13.46 7.34 3.02
C THR A 293 12.90 6.29 2.07
N ILE A 294 12.92 6.60 0.77
CA ILE A 294 12.57 5.68 -0.32
C ILE A 294 13.72 5.69 -1.31
N ILE A 295 14.25 4.52 -1.69
CA ILE A 295 15.20 4.39 -2.80
C ILE A 295 14.41 3.81 -3.97
N GLN A 296 14.05 4.65 -4.94
CA GLN A 296 13.32 4.23 -6.13
C GLN A 296 14.29 4.11 -7.32
N PRO A 297 14.62 2.90 -7.79
CA PRO A 297 15.49 2.74 -8.94
C PRO A 297 14.87 3.31 -10.21
N ASP A 298 15.59 4.19 -10.92
CA ASP A 298 15.20 4.64 -12.27
C ASP A 298 15.48 3.52 -13.27
N ARG A 299 14.49 2.63 -13.43
CA ARG A 299 14.58 1.46 -14.31
C ARG A 299 14.89 1.84 -15.75
N LYS A 300 14.44 3.01 -16.22
CA LYS A 300 14.69 3.47 -17.57
C LYS A 300 16.15 3.91 -17.73
N ALA A 301 16.68 4.66 -16.77
CA ALA A 301 18.08 5.07 -16.79
C ALA A 301 19.06 3.90 -16.52
N LEU A 302 18.64 2.90 -15.74
CA LEU A 302 19.44 1.72 -15.43
C LEU A 302 19.46 0.68 -16.55
N ALA A 303 18.40 0.58 -17.37
CA ALA A 303 18.26 -0.46 -18.39
C ALA A 303 19.47 -0.55 -19.37
N PRO A 304 20.00 0.55 -19.93
CA PRO A 304 21.18 0.46 -20.80
C PRO A 304 22.43 -0.09 -20.09
N ILE A 305 22.59 0.17 -18.80
CA ILE A 305 23.74 -0.31 -18.01
C ILE A 305 23.68 -1.83 -17.85
N PHE A 306 22.48 -2.37 -17.57
CA PHE A 306 22.29 -3.82 -17.48
C PHE A 306 22.44 -4.51 -18.84
N VAL A 307 21.90 -3.93 -19.92
CA VAL A 307 22.07 -4.46 -21.28
C VAL A 307 23.56 -4.49 -21.66
N ASP A 308 24.32 -3.43 -21.38
CA ASP A 308 25.76 -3.44 -21.63
C ASP A 308 26.47 -4.54 -20.85
N ARG A 309 26.10 -4.77 -19.58
CA ARG A 309 26.67 -5.86 -18.78
C ARG A 309 26.35 -7.23 -19.35
N GLU A 310 25.10 -7.46 -19.77
CA GLU A 310 24.65 -8.70 -20.41
C GLU A 310 25.40 -8.96 -21.73
N GLU A 311 25.71 -7.91 -22.49
CA GLU A 311 26.47 -7.98 -23.75
C GLU A 311 28.01 -7.95 -23.55
N GLY A 312 28.50 -8.11 -22.30
CA GLY A 312 29.93 -8.19 -21.98
C GLY A 312 30.67 -6.84 -21.87
N ARG A 313 29.97 -5.70 -21.97
CA ARG A 313 30.49 -4.33 -21.86
C ARG A 313 30.32 -3.74 -20.45
N GLY A 314 30.63 -4.52 -19.43
CA GLY A 314 30.40 -4.17 -18.02
C GLY A 314 31.44 -3.24 -17.35
N SER A 315 32.37 -2.64 -18.10
CA SER A 315 33.39 -1.76 -17.52
C SER A 315 32.74 -0.55 -16.82
N GLY A 316 33.17 -0.28 -15.58
CA GLY A 316 32.63 0.80 -14.76
C GLY A 316 31.17 0.64 -14.33
N PHE A 317 30.63 -0.60 -14.32
CA PHE A 317 29.23 -0.89 -13.99
C PHE A 317 28.77 -0.22 -12.68
N GLU A 318 29.49 -0.45 -11.57
CA GLU A 318 29.10 0.05 -10.26
C GLU A 318 29.01 1.59 -10.23
N GLU A 319 30.01 2.27 -10.83
CA GLU A 319 30.02 3.73 -10.88
C GLU A 319 28.88 4.27 -11.73
N ARG A 320 28.60 3.65 -12.89
CA ARG A 320 27.46 4.03 -13.74
C ARG A 320 26.13 3.88 -13.00
N VAL A 321 25.94 2.77 -12.27
CA VAL A 321 24.73 2.56 -11.46
C VAL A 321 24.63 3.61 -10.37
N ARG A 322 25.73 3.86 -9.63
CA ARG A 322 25.81 4.85 -8.56
C ARG A 322 25.45 6.25 -9.05
N GLN A 323 25.95 6.66 -10.22
CA GLN A 323 25.63 7.95 -10.83
C GLN A 323 24.14 8.12 -11.18
N VAL A 324 23.48 7.05 -11.62
CA VAL A 324 22.02 7.07 -11.85
C VAL A 324 21.28 7.20 -10.52
N MET A 325 21.67 6.41 -9.51
CA MET A 325 20.99 6.39 -8.22
C MET A 325 21.16 7.70 -7.42
N TYR A 326 22.29 8.41 -7.52
CA TYR A 326 22.48 9.70 -6.84
C TYR A 326 21.57 10.82 -7.34
N ARG A 327 20.98 10.67 -8.53
CA ARG A 327 20.02 11.64 -9.08
C ARG A 327 18.59 11.40 -8.61
N THR A 328 18.35 10.31 -7.88
CA THR A 328 17.01 9.96 -7.39
C THR A 328 16.67 10.74 -6.11
N ASN A 329 15.40 11.10 -5.96
CA ASN A 329 14.90 11.73 -4.74
C ASN A 329 14.66 10.65 -3.66
N PHE A 330 15.23 10.83 -2.48
CA PHE A 330 15.15 9.86 -1.38
C PHE A 330 13.93 10.05 -0.48
N GLY A 331 12.75 10.31 -1.06
CA GLY A 331 11.49 10.44 -0.30
C GLY A 331 11.15 11.86 0.20
N GLY A 332 11.87 12.89 -0.24
CA GLY A 332 11.55 14.28 0.08
C GLY A 332 10.32 14.83 -0.64
N PRO A 333 9.69 15.91 -0.11
CA PRO A 333 8.56 16.56 -0.76
C PRO A 333 8.97 17.09 -2.14
N HIS A 334 8.14 16.85 -3.14
CA HIS A 334 8.37 17.35 -4.49
C HIS A 334 7.04 17.64 -5.17
N LYS A 335 7.07 18.55 -6.14
CA LYS A 335 5.88 18.92 -6.90
C LYS A 335 5.47 17.76 -7.79
N ARG A 336 4.20 17.35 -7.67
CA ARG A 336 3.62 16.32 -8.52
C ARG A 336 3.69 16.72 -10.00
N VAL A 337 4.21 15.84 -10.84
CA VAL A 337 4.26 16.03 -12.30
C VAL A 337 3.47 14.92 -12.97
N ARG A 338 2.48 15.27 -13.80
CA ARG A 338 1.69 14.27 -14.52
C ARG A 338 2.61 13.32 -15.31
N PRO A 339 2.40 12.00 -15.23
CA PRO A 339 1.20 11.31 -14.75
C PRO A 339 1.25 10.82 -13.30
N GLU A 340 2.10 11.39 -12.44
CA GLU A 340 2.17 10.99 -11.02
C GLU A 340 0.80 11.16 -10.32
N SER A 341 0.43 10.15 -9.53
CA SER A 341 -0.85 10.08 -8.83
C SER A 341 -0.78 10.73 -7.45
N PHE A 342 -1.89 11.31 -7.01
CA PHE A 342 -2.08 11.78 -5.62
C PHE A 342 -1.77 10.70 -4.58
N TYR A 343 -2.08 9.43 -4.89
CA TYR A 343 -1.83 8.33 -3.96
C TYR A 343 -0.36 7.98 -3.83
N THR A 344 0.47 8.36 -4.81
CA THR A 344 1.93 8.24 -4.76
C THR A 344 2.59 9.45 -4.12
N ASN A 345 2.05 10.64 -4.40
CA ASN A 345 2.56 11.88 -3.87
C ASN A 345 1.38 12.81 -3.53
N SER A 346 1.03 12.88 -2.25
CA SER A 346 -0.08 13.70 -1.76
C SER A 346 0.34 15.13 -1.38
N TRP A 347 1.56 15.53 -1.73
CA TRP A 347 2.05 16.89 -1.56
C TRP A 347 1.53 17.81 -2.69
N PRO A 348 1.11 19.06 -2.36
CA PRO A 348 1.07 19.66 -1.02
C PRO A 348 -0.25 19.45 -0.26
N GLU A 349 -1.27 18.85 -0.87
CA GLU A 349 -2.66 18.94 -0.39
C GLU A 349 -2.92 18.29 0.97
N CYS A 350 -2.13 17.27 1.35
CA CYS A 350 -2.24 16.62 2.65
C CYS A 350 -1.33 17.20 3.73
N PHE A 351 -0.57 18.23 3.40
CA PHE A 351 0.42 18.80 4.30
C PHE A 351 0.06 20.24 4.62
N CYS A 352 0.37 20.62 5.85
CA CYS A 352 0.38 22.01 6.20
C CYS A 352 1.47 22.74 5.41
N GLN A 353 1.25 24.02 5.15
CA GLN A 353 2.16 24.90 4.46
C GLN A 353 2.89 25.77 5.51
N PRO A 354 4.24 25.78 5.52
CA PRO A 354 5.01 26.63 6.43
C PRO A 354 4.62 28.11 6.30
N GLU A 355 4.40 28.56 5.07
CA GLU A 355 4.05 29.94 4.73
C GLU A 355 2.69 29.99 3.99
N SER A 356 1.60 29.72 4.70
CA SER A 356 0.26 29.88 4.12
C SER A 356 -0.33 31.26 4.32
N LYS A 357 -0.99 31.77 3.28
CA LYS A 357 -1.91 32.92 3.37
C LYS A 357 -3.19 32.57 4.16
N ASN A 358 -3.59 31.30 4.17
CA ASN A 358 -4.75 30.82 4.91
C ASN A 358 -4.29 30.25 6.26
N PRO A 359 -4.71 30.82 7.41
CA PRO A 359 -4.32 30.34 8.72
C PRO A 359 -4.64 28.86 8.96
N LYS A 360 -5.68 28.32 8.31
CA LYS A 360 -6.08 26.90 8.44
C LYS A 360 -5.08 25.91 7.83
N ASP A 361 -4.25 26.39 6.90
CA ASP A 361 -3.29 25.56 6.19
C ASP A 361 -1.88 25.73 6.78
N LYS A 362 -1.68 26.58 7.80
CA LYS A 362 -0.38 26.77 8.44
C LYS A 362 0.04 25.55 9.25
N CYS A 363 1.33 25.23 9.21
CA CYS A 363 1.87 24.16 10.05
C CYS A 363 1.72 24.47 11.53
N PRO A 364 1.35 23.48 12.37
CA PRO A 364 1.47 23.60 13.80
C PRO A 364 2.91 23.97 14.18
N PRO A 365 3.13 24.80 15.21
CA PRO A 365 4.46 25.21 15.64
C PRO A 365 5.26 24.05 16.27
N GLU A 366 4.62 22.95 16.65
CA GLU A 366 5.22 21.78 17.30
C GLU A 366 5.46 20.63 16.30
N ASN A 367 6.54 19.86 16.51
CA ASN A 367 6.95 18.77 15.63
C ASN A 367 5.97 17.58 15.71
N VAL A 368 5.14 17.43 14.67
CA VAL A 368 4.09 16.41 14.57
C VAL A 368 4.63 14.96 14.67
N VAL A 369 5.92 14.73 14.33
CA VAL A 369 6.54 13.40 14.42
C VAL A 369 6.72 12.95 15.87
N GLU A 370 7.03 13.86 16.79
CA GLU A 370 7.12 13.56 18.22
C GLU A 370 5.75 13.22 18.81
N VAL A 371 4.70 13.95 18.37
CA VAL A 371 3.32 13.73 18.80
C VAL A 371 2.79 12.37 18.32
N LEU A 372 3.04 11.99 17.06
CA LEU A 372 2.59 10.69 16.54
C LEU A 372 3.33 9.51 17.17
N GLY A 373 4.63 9.66 17.47
CA GLY A 373 5.39 8.67 18.24
C GLY A 373 4.81 8.46 19.64
N SER A 374 4.44 9.55 20.33
CA SER A 374 3.80 9.47 21.65
C SER A 374 2.39 8.89 21.61
N GLN A 375 1.61 9.11 20.55
CA GLN A 375 0.25 8.59 20.42
C GLN A 375 0.22 7.08 20.16
N LEU A 376 1.17 6.58 19.36
CA LEU A 376 1.33 5.13 19.16
C LEU A 376 1.78 4.43 20.45
N GLN A 377 2.62 5.09 21.26
CA GLN A 377 3.06 4.57 22.56
C GLN A 377 1.97 4.68 23.65
N SER A 378 1.15 5.72 23.63
CA SER A 378 0.07 5.91 24.62
C SER A 378 -1.09 4.94 24.40
N GLU A 379 -1.42 4.62 23.15
CA GLU A 379 -2.42 3.58 22.82
C GLU A 379 -1.92 2.17 23.23
N GLU A 380 -0.60 1.92 23.23
CA GLU A 380 0.00 0.69 23.79
C GLU A 380 -0.04 0.65 25.33
N SER A 381 0.10 1.80 26.01
CA SER A 381 0.04 1.86 27.48
C SER A 381 -1.37 1.73 28.06
N GLU A 382 -2.38 2.35 27.44
CA GLU A 382 -3.77 2.28 27.92
C GLU A 382 -4.34 0.85 27.84
N GLY A 383 -3.97 0.08 26.80
CA GLY A 383 -4.34 -1.34 26.69
C GLY A 383 -3.66 -2.27 27.71
N SER A 384 -2.60 -1.79 28.40
CA SER A 384 -1.87 -2.55 29.42
C SER A 384 -2.35 -2.29 30.85
N GLU A 385 -3.06 -1.19 31.08
CA GLU A 385 -3.62 -0.83 32.39
C GLU A 385 -5.01 -1.44 32.60
N GLU A 386 -5.85 -1.55 31.57
CA GLU A 386 -7.16 -2.23 31.66
C GLU A 386 -7.04 -3.73 32.01
N GLY A 387 -5.89 -4.36 31.77
CA GLY A 387 -5.60 -5.75 32.15
C GLY A 387 -5.13 -5.94 33.59
N LYS A 388 -4.73 -4.88 34.30
CA LYS A 388 -4.24 -4.96 35.70
C LYS A 388 -5.36 -4.76 36.72
N ASP A 389 -6.35 -3.93 36.42
CA ASP A 389 -7.51 -3.72 37.29
C ASP A 389 -8.46 -4.92 37.33
N ALA A 390 -8.54 -5.70 36.24
CA ALA A 390 -9.34 -6.92 36.21
C ALA A 390 -8.74 -8.06 37.08
N ASN A 391 -7.43 -8.08 37.30
CA ASN A 391 -6.75 -9.12 38.08
C ASN A 391 -6.66 -8.83 39.58
N GLN A 392 -6.87 -7.58 40.02
CA GLN A 392 -6.97 -7.24 41.45
C GLN A 392 -8.39 -7.44 42.01
N ALA A 393 -9.42 -7.33 41.19
CA ALA A 393 -10.80 -7.64 41.59
C ALA A 393 -11.11 -9.15 41.70
N ALA A 394 -10.37 -10.00 40.99
CA ALA A 394 -10.57 -11.47 41.04
C ALA A 394 -9.81 -12.16 42.20
N ALA A 395 -8.79 -11.50 42.77
CA ALA A 395 -8.00 -12.05 43.88
C ALA A 395 -8.59 -11.76 45.27
N THR A 396 -9.54 -10.82 45.37
CA THR A 396 -10.20 -10.44 46.63
C THR A 396 -11.56 -11.13 46.86
N GLY A 397 -12.07 -11.90 45.89
CA GLY A 397 -13.37 -12.58 45.98
C GLY A 397 -13.32 -14.09 46.26
N ARG A 398 -12.18 -14.66 46.70
CA ARG A 398 -12.01 -16.11 46.86
C ARG A 398 -11.45 -16.56 48.21
N ALA A 399 -11.65 -15.76 49.26
CA ALA A 399 -11.20 -16.05 50.62
C ALA A 399 -12.29 -16.00 51.71
N GLU A 400 -13.58 -15.96 51.35
CA GLU A 400 -14.68 -16.00 52.31
C GLU A 400 -15.80 -16.94 51.84
N GLU A 401 -15.54 -18.26 51.83
CA GLU A 401 -16.61 -19.26 51.91
C GLU A 401 -16.07 -20.64 52.34
N GLU A 402 -15.38 -20.69 53.49
CA GLU A 402 -15.25 -21.92 54.30
C GLU A 402 -15.31 -21.53 55.79
N GLY A 403 -16.48 -21.71 56.42
CA GLY A 403 -16.62 -21.58 57.87
C GLY A 403 -18.05 -21.35 58.39
N SER A 404 -18.63 -22.40 58.98
CA SER A 404 -19.85 -22.43 59.83
C SER A 404 -21.18 -22.40 59.04
N THR A 405 -21.98 -23.47 58.98
CA THR A 405 -22.49 -24.30 60.10
C THR A 405 -22.89 -25.68 59.61
#